data_AF-A0A5D2GYA0-F1
#
_entry.id   AF-A0A5D2GYA0-F1
#
_cell.length_a   1.000
_cell.length_b   1.000
_cell.length_c   1.000
_cell.angle_alpha   90.00
_cell.angle_beta   90.00
_cell.angle_gamma   90.00
#
_symmetry.space_group_name_H-M   'P 1'
#
loop_
_entity.id
_entity.type
_entity.pdbx_description
1 polymer ?
#
loop_
_entity_poly.entity_id
_entity_poly.type
_entity_poly.pdbx_seq_one_letter_code
_entity_poly.pdbx_strand_id
1 'polypeptide(L)'
;MEARWRSSAKPVQAPKTTKTVSFEEVSGKASSSEALPLSLHLTNAVFFSLFFSVVYFLLSRWREKIRTSTPLHLVNLSEIVAIFAFIASFVYLLGFFGIDFVQSLILRPSTDLWNSEDEEENEALLRKEDARKIPCGQALDCSVTSAPIISAQKVVDEKLVKLTTEEDEEIIKAIVAGTTPSYSLESKLGDCKRAASIRREALGRITGKSLSGLPLDGFDYESILGQCCEMPIGYVQIPVGIAWPLLLNGKEYSVPMATTEGCLVASTNRGCKAIHLSGGASSVLLKDGMTRAPVVRFGTAKRAADLKFYLEDPENFETLAVVFNRSSRFARLQGIKCVIAGKNLYLRFTCSTGDAMGMNMVSKGVQNVLDFLQTDFPDMDVIGISGNFCSDKMPAAVNWIEGRGKSVVCEAIIKGDVVRKVLKTSVESLVELNMLKNLTGSAMAGALGGFNAHASNIVSAVYIATGQDPAQNIESSHCITMMEAVNEGNDLHISVTMPSIEVGTVGGGTQLASQSACLNLLGVKGASQESPGANSRRLATIVAGAVLAGELSLMSALAAGQLVKSHMKYNRLSKDVSKTSS
;
A
#
# COMPACT_ATOMS: atom_id res chain seq x y z
N MET A 1 25.53 -20.78 60.25
CA MET A 1 26.02 -21.98 60.97
C MET A 1 26.42 -23.01 59.93
N GLU A 2 27.74 -23.21 59.83
CA GLU A 2 28.39 -24.42 59.31
C GLU A 2 27.89 -25.65 60.11
N ALA A 3 28.06 -26.94 59.80
CA ALA A 3 28.94 -27.67 58.89
C ALA A 3 28.62 -29.19 59.02
N ARG A 4 28.93 -29.98 57.98
CA ARG A 4 29.52 -31.35 58.01
C ARG A 4 28.64 -32.56 58.47
N TRP A 5 28.77 -33.82 57.99
CA TRP A 5 29.78 -34.54 57.19
C TRP A 5 29.36 -36.00 56.83
N ARG A 6 30.21 -36.65 55.99
CA ARG A 6 30.47 -38.10 55.71
C ARG A 6 29.80 -38.65 54.43
N SER A 7 30.47 -39.04 53.33
CA SER A 7 31.72 -39.76 52.97
C SER A 7 31.52 -41.26 52.66
N SER A 8 31.80 -41.68 51.42
CA SER A 8 32.59 -42.88 51.10
C SER A 8 33.01 -42.89 49.62
N ALA A 9 34.15 -43.50 49.31
CA ALA A 9 34.96 -43.29 48.12
C ALA A 9 35.19 -44.56 47.26
N LYS A 10 35.17 -44.40 45.92
CA LYS A 10 36.03 -44.98 44.82
C LYS A 10 36.18 -46.53 44.70
N PRO A 11 36.73 -47.13 43.59
CA PRO A 11 37.46 -46.57 42.42
C PRO A 11 37.07 -47.14 41.00
N VAL A 12 37.29 -46.39 39.91
CA VAL A 12 38.30 -46.54 38.81
C VAL A 12 38.27 -47.83 37.98
N GLN A 13 37.96 -47.71 36.67
CA GLN A 13 38.82 -48.11 35.53
C GLN A 13 38.14 -47.80 34.18
N ALA A 14 38.84 -47.06 33.32
CA ALA A 14 38.69 -47.07 31.86
C ALA A 14 39.84 -47.97 31.32
N PRO A 15 39.79 -48.59 30.12
CA PRO A 15 39.81 -47.79 28.90
C PRO A 15 39.30 -48.46 27.58
N LYS A 16 39.36 -47.67 26.50
CA LYS A 16 39.73 -48.03 25.11
C LYS A 16 38.66 -48.33 24.03
N THR A 17 38.73 -47.43 23.04
CA THR A 17 38.83 -47.63 21.57
C THR A 17 37.58 -47.99 20.74
N THR A 18 37.18 -46.99 19.95
CA THR A 18 36.23 -47.04 18.83
C THR A 18 37.00 -47.22 17.51
N LYS A 19 36.59 -48.21 16.70
CA LYS A 19 36.81 -48.45 15.25
C LYS A 19 36.24 -49.85 14.98
N THR A 20 35.47 -50.23 13.96
CA THR A 20 35.02 -49.63 12.70
C THR A 20 33.96 -50.58 12.08
N VAL A 21 33.04 -50.05 11.27
CA VAL A 21 32.52 -50.61 9.99
C VAL A 21 31.33 -51.62 9.97
N SER A 22 30.29 -51.15 9.26
CA SER A 22 29.26 -51.76 8.38
C SER A 22 28.36 -52.89 8.87
N PHE A 23 27.07 -52.82 8.50
CA PHE A 23 26.44 -53.86 7.67
C PHE A 23 25.16 -53.36 6.98
N GLU A 24 25.06 -53.69 5.69
CA GLU A 24 23.86 -53.62 4.83
C GLU A 24 22.77 -54.62 5.23
N GLU A 25 21.59 -54.32 4.70
CA GLU A 25 20.30 -55.04 4.62
C GLU A 25 20.29 -56.56 4.75
N VAL A 26 19.27 -57.10 5.44
CA VAL A 26 18.37 -58.15 4.90
C VAL A 26 16.97 -58.05 5.53
N SER A 27 16.00 -57.77 4.65
CA SER A 27 14.62 -58.28 4.52
C SER A 27 13.77 -58.71 5.75
N GLY A 28 12.59 -58.10 5.83
CA GLY A 28 11.39 -58.67 6.44
C GLY A 28 10.14 -58.15 5.71
N LYS A 29 9.81 -58.75 4.56
CA LYS A 29 8.51 -58.59 3.90
C LYS A 29 7.42 -59.23 4.77
N ALA A 30 6.43 -58.45 5.17
CA ALA A 30 5.06 -58.93 5.29
C ALA A 30 4.18 -58.04 4.40
N SER A 31 3.87 -58.59 3.23
CA SER A 31 2.87 -58.06 2.31
C SER A 31 1.54 -58.74 2.65
N SER A 32 0.54 -57.93 2.96
CA SER A 32 -0.84 -58.21 2.57
C SER A 32 -1.55 -56.87 2.33
N SER A 33 -1.18 -56.22 1.23
CA SER A 33 -2.14 -55.41 0.49
C SER A 33 -3.18 -56.36 -0.09
N GLU A 34 -4.46 -56.13 0.19
CA GLU A 34 -5.59 -56.31 -0.74
C GLU A 34 -6.92 -56.00 -0.02
N ALA A 35 -7.15 -54.71 0.29
CA ALA A 35 -8.47 -54.17 0.58
C ALA A 35 -8.62 -52.75 0.00
N LEU A 36 -8.84 -52.72 -1.33
CA LEU A 36 -9.65 -51.78 -2.13
C LEU A 36 -9.40 -50.24 -2.05
N PRO A 37 -8.61 -49.67 -2.99
CA PRO A 37 -8.72 -48.24 -3.37
C PRO A 37 -10.12 -47.85 -3.89
N LEU A 38 -10.95 -48.84 -4.27
CA LEU A 38 -12.36 -48.64 -4.65
C LEU A 38 -13.23 -48.11 -3.49
N SER A 39 -12.92 -48.49 -2.25
CA SER A 39 -13.71 -48.10 -1.07
C SER A 39 -13.60 -46.60 -0.78
N LEU A 40 -12.43 -46.00 -1.03
CA LEU A 40 -12.18 -44.59 -0.74
C LEU A 40 -12.86 -43.67 -1.76
N HIS A 41 -12.77 -44.00 -3.05
CA HIS A 41 -13.46 -43.26 -4.10
C HIS A 41 -14.98 -43.35 -3.96
N LEU A 42 -15.50 -44.53 -3.59
CA LEU A 42 -16.92 -44.69 -3.32
C LEU A 42 -17.36 -43.88 -2.11
N THR A 43 -16.58 -43.91 -1.02
CA THR A 43 -16.87 -43.12 0.19
C THR A 43 -16.85 -41.62 -0.11
N ASN A 44 -15.85 -41.14 -0.85
CA ASN A 44 -15.77 -39.76 -1.30
C ASN A 44 -16.95 -39.37 -2.20
N ALA A 45 -17.31 -40.21 -3.17
CA ALA A 45 -18.46 -39.96 -4.04
C ALA A 45 -19.77 -39.87 -3.24
N VAL A 46 -19.94 -40.74 -2.23
CA VAL A 46 -21.10 -40.72 -1.33
C VAL A 46 -21.14 -39.42 -0.51
N PHE A 47 -20.05 -39.04 0.16
CA PHE A 47 -20.05 -37.84 0.98
C PHE A 47 -20.12 -36.54 0.17
N PHE A 48 -19.54 -36.51 -1.03
CA PHE A 48 -19.65 -35.39 -1.95
C PHE A 48 -21.10 -35.26 -2.46
N SER A 49 -21.69 -36.37 -2.94
CA SER A 49 -23.08 -36.39 -3.38
C SER A 49 -24.05 -36.05 -2.26
N LEU A 50 -23.81 -36.54 -1.04
CA LEU A 50 -24.60 -36.23 0.14
C LEU A 50 -24.50 -34.74 0.50
N PHE A 51 -23.29 -34.17 0.50
CA PHE A 51 -23.06 -32.76 0.79
C PHE A 51 -23.84 -31.86 -0.16
N PHE A 52 -23.69 -32.04 -1.48
CA PHE A 52 -24.38 -31.20 -2.46
C PHE A 52 -25.90 -31.39 -2.45
N SER A 53 -26.37 -32.63 -2.22
CA SER A 53 -27.80 -32.93 -2.17
C SER A 53 -28.47 -32.31 -0.93
N VAL A 54 -27.79 -32.34 0.22
CA VAL A 54 -28.26 -31.74 1.46
C VAL A 54 -28.20 -30.21 1.41
N VAL A 55 -27.13 -29.63 0.85
CA VAL A 55 -27.04 -28.18 0.60
C VAL A 55 -28.16 -27.72 -0.31
N TYR A 56 -28.40 -28.43 -1.42
CA TYR A 56 -29.48 -28.10 -2.33
C TYR A 56 -30.86 -28.17 -1.64
N PHE A 57 -31.10 -29.22 -0.85
CA PHE A 57 -32.33 -29.37 -0.07
C PHE A 57 -32.52 -28.21 0.92
N LEU A 58 -31.49 -27.88 1.72
CA LEU A 58 -31.55 -26.79 2.70
C LEU A 58 -31.77 -25.43 2.05
N LEU A 59 -31.10 -25.14 0.93
CA LEU A 59 -31.29 -23.90 0.17
C LEU A 59 -32.70 -23.81 -0.43
N SER A 60 -33.23 -24.91 -0.97
CA SER A 60 -34.60 -24.97 -1.50
C SER A 60 -35.65 -24.73 -0.40
N ARG A 61 -35.45 -25.36 0.78
CA ARG A 61 -36.30 -25.17 1.95
C ARG A 61 -36.24 -23.75 2.51
N TRP A 62 -35.06 -23.15 2.60
CA TRP A 62 -34.90 -21.77 3.05
C TRP A 62 -35.52 -20.77 2.07
N ARG A 63 -35.37 -21.01 0.76
CA ARG A 63 -36.05 -20.22 -0.26
C ARG A 63 -37.58 -20.26 -0.10
N GLU A 64 -38.15 -21.42 0.17
CA GLU A 64 -39.60 -21.54 0.38
C GLU A 64 -40.06 -20.88 1.69
N LYS A 65 -39.26 -20.94 2.76
CA LYS A 65 -39.54 -20.21 4.00
C LYS A 65 -39.51 -18.70 3.80
N ILE A 66 -38.54 -18.18 3.05
CA ILE A 66 -38.47 -16.76 2.68
C ILE A 66 -39.72 -16.37 1.88
N ARG A 67 -40.13 -17.19 0.91
CA ARG A 67 -41.32 -16.94 0.07
C ARG A 67 -42.63 -16.95 0.85
N THR A 68 -42.71 -17.77 1.90
CA THR A 68 -43.91 -17.91 2.76
C THR A 68 -43.84 -17.07 4.04
N SER A 69 -42.81 -16.23 4.22
CA SER A 69 -42.56 -15.44 5.44
C SER A 69 -42.50 -16.28 6.72
N THR A 70 -42.08 -17.54 6.61
CA THR A 70 -41.90 -18.42 7.77
C THR A 70 -40.53 -18.12 8.41
N PRO A 71 -40.46 -17.89 9.74
CA PRO A 71 -39.18 -17.64 10.41
C PRO A 71 -38.16 -18.76 10.20
N LEU A 72 -36.94 -18.39 9.79
CA LEU A 72 -35.88 -19.35 9.43
C LEU A 72 -35.41 -20.22 10.61
N HIS A 73 -35.58 -19.75 11.85
CA HIS A 73 -35.22 -20.49 13.06
C HIS A 73 -36.17 -21.65 13.41
N LEU A 74 -37.34 -21.73 12.75
CA LEU A 74 -38.29 -22.83 12.96
C LEU A 74 -37.92 -24.01 12.06
N VAL A 75 -37.14 -24.96 12.58
CA VAL A 75 -36.60 -26.09 11.80
C VAL A 75 -37.48 -27.33 11.97
N ASN A 76 -37.90 -27.95 10.88
CA ASN A 76 -38.67 -29.20 10.93
C ASN A 76 -37.74 -30.43 10.99
N LEU A 77 -38.29 -31.62 11.29
CA LEU A 77 -37.48 -32.84 11.45
C LEU A 77 -36.60 -33.15 10.22
N SER A 78 -37.11 -32.93 9.00
CA SER A 78 -36.33 -33.14 7.77
C SER A 78 -35.17 -32.17 7.62
N GLU A 79 -35.34 -30.92 8.04
CA GLU A 79 -34.29 -29.89 8.01
C GLU A 79 -33.26 -30.12 9.13
N ILE A 80 -33.68 -30.63 10.30
CA ILE A 80 -32.75 -31.04 11.37
C ILE A 80 -31.85 -32.18 10.87
N VAL A 81 -32.43 -33.23 10.28
CA VAL A 81 -31.67 -34.37 9.72
C VAL A 81 -30.72 -33.89 8.62
N ALA A 82 -31.18 -32.98 7.75
CA ALA A 82 -30.35 -32.38 6.73
C ALA A 82 -29.19 -31.56 7.32
N ILE A 83 -29.41 -30.76 8.37
CA ILE A 83 -28.33 -30.01 9.04
C ILE A 83 -27.29 -30.95 9.64
N PHE A 84 -27.72 -32.04 10.29
CA PHE A 84 -26.77 -33.05 10.81
C PHE A 84 -25.99 -33.74 9.68
N ALA A 85 -26.65 -34.12 8.58
CA ALA A 85 -25.99 -34.71 7.42
C ALA A 85 -25.02 -33.73 6.73
N PHE A 86 -25.35 -32.45 6.71
CA PHE A 86 -24.47 -31.38 6.22
C PHE A 86 -23.22 -31.28 7.08
N ILE A 87 -23.36 -31.19 8.41
CA ILE A 87 -22.23 -31.09 9.33
C ILE A 87 -21.34 -32.33 9.22
N ALA A 88 -21.94 -33.53 9.20
CA ALA A 88 -21.20 -34.79 9.10
C ALA A 88 -20.42 -34.90 7.78
N SER A 89 -21.05 -34.57 6.65
CA SER A 89 -20.38 -34.59 5.34
C SER A 89 -19.34 -33.48 5.19
N PHE A 90 -19.57 -32.30 5.75
CA PHE A 90 -18.62 -31.20 5.77
C PHE A 90 -17.37 -31.53 6.59
N VAL A 91 -17.53 -32.10 7.80
CA VAL A 91 -16.40 -32.54 8.64
C VAL A 91 -15.61 -33.64 7.95
N TYR A 92 -16.27 -34.58 7.27
CA TYR A 92 -15.59 -35.60 6.48
C TYR A 92 -14.77 -35.00 5.34
N LEU A 93 -15.35 -34.10 4.55
CA LEU A 93 -14.67 -33.45 3.42
C LEU A 93 -13.51 -32.56 3.90
N LEU A 94 -13.66 -31.89 5.04
CA LEU A 94 -12.59 -31.07 5.63
C LEU A 94 -11.47 -31.93 6.21
N GLY A 95 -11.77 -33.10 6.78
CA GLY A 95 -10.76 -34.07 7.20
C GLY A 95 -10.03 -34.72 6.03
N PHE A 96 -10.72 -35.01 4.93
CA PHE A 96 -10.13 -35.66 3.76
C PHE A 96 -9.32 -34.71 2.87
N PHE A 97 -9.84 -33.52 2.57
CA PHE A 97 -9.16 -32.52 1.73
C PHE A 97 -8.34 -31.51 2.53
N GLY A 98 -8.61 -31.34 3.83
CA GLY A 98 -7.94 -30.35 4.67
C GLY A 98 -6.64 -30.82 5.29
N ILE A 99 -6.31 -32.12 5.33
CA ILE A 99 -5.04 -32.60 5.90
C ILE A 99 -3.84 -32.12 5.05
N ASP A 100 -3.94 -32.13 3.71
CA ASP A 100 -2.90 -31.57 2.84
C ASP A 100 -2.77 -30.05 3.00
N PHE A 101 -3.88 -29.35 3.23
CA PHE A 101 -3.90 -27.91 3.47
C PHE A 101 -3.26 -27.54 4.82
N VAL A 102 -3.57 -28.30 5.87
CA VAL A 102 -3.09 -28.08 7.24
C VAL A 102 -1.63 -28.53 7.43
N GLN A 103 -1.17 -29.60 6.78
CA GLN A 103 0.27 -29.95 6.75
C GLN A 103 1.12 -28.88 6.05
N SER A 104 0.58 -28.20 5.04
CA SER A 104 1.28 -27.08 4.38
C SER A 104 1.37 -25.82 5.26
N LEU A 105 0.43 -25.63 6.19
CA LEU A 105 0.38 -24.48 7.09
C LEU A 105 1.12 -24.71 8.41
N ILE A 106 1.17 -25.93 8.93
CA ILE A 106 1.70 -26.22 10.29
C ILE A 106 3.21 -26.53 10.29
N LEU A 107 3.81 -26.97 9.17
CA LEU A 107 5.25 -27.29 9.10
C LEU A 107 6.19 -26.10 8.83
N ARG A 108 5.75 -24.86 9.10
CA ARG A 108 6.66 -23.71 9.26
C ARG A 108 6.58 -23.21 10.71
N PRO A 109 7.59 -23.47 11.55
CA PRO A 109 7.63 -22.87 12.87
C PRO A 109 8.26 -21.46 12.79
N SER A 110 7.45 -20.46 13.16
CA SER A 110 7.86 -19.22 13.86
C SER A 110 7.01 -19.21 15.13
N THR A 111 7.52 -19.11 16.34
CA THR A 111 7.95 -17.91 17.12
C THR A 111 8.42 -18.48 18.50
N ASP A 112 9.35 -17.97 19.32
CA ASP A 112 9.54 -16.67 20.01
C ASP A 112 10.92 -16.72 20.73
N LEU A 113 11.78 -15.70 20.69
CA LEU A 113 11.89 -14.53 21.59
C LEU A 113 12.46 -14.82 23.01
N TRP A 114 13.57 -14.13 23.34
CA TRP A 114 14.30 -13.93 24.62
C TRP A 114 15.28 -15.03 25.09
N ASN A 115 16.57 -14.89 24.76
CA ASN A 115 17.61 -14.52 25.74
C ASN A 115 18.98 -14.33 25.08
N SER A 116 19.76 -13.47 25.72
CA SER A 116 21.11 -13.04 25.43
C SER A 116 22.15 -14.17 25.40
N GLU A 117 23.22 -13.89 24.65
CA GLU A 117 24.54 -14.55 24.59
C GLU A 117 24.75 -15.53 23.41
N ASP A 118 25.90 -15.35 22.76
CA ASP A 118 26.60 -16.22 21.79
C ASP A 118 26.35 -16.00 20.28
N GLU A 119 27.13 -15.09 19.70
CA GLU A 119 27.14 -14.72 18.27
C GLU A 119 28.21 -15.45 17.41
N GLU A 120 28.86 -16.52 17.88
CA GLU A 120 30.02 -17.10 17.16
C GLU A 120 29.83 -18.46 16.45
N GLU A 121 28.69 -19.16 16.58
CA GLU A 121 28.55 -20.50 15.95
C GLU A 121 27.75 -20.55 14.62
N ASN A 122 27.06 -19.46 14.22
CA ASN A 122 26.19 -19.51 13.03
C ASN A 122 26.89 -19.25 11.67
N GLU A 123 28.15 -18.82 11.64
CA GLU A 123 28.90 -18.67 10.38
C GLU A 123 29.46 -19.99 9.82
N ALA A 124 29.59 -21.04 10.64
CA ALA A 124 30.26 -22.28 10.23
C ALA A 124 29.36 -23.27 9.46
N LEU A 125 28.03 -23.14 9.57
CA LEU A 125 27.08 -24.10 8.98
C LEU A 125 26.58 -23.69 7.59
N LEU A 126 26.57 -22.39 7.28
CA LEU A 126 26.17 -21.86 5.96
C LEU A 126 27.23 -22.05 4.86
N ARG A 127 28.47 -22.39 5.21
CA ARG A 127 29.55 -22.65 4.23
C ARG A 127 29.63 -24.09 3.70
N LYS A 128 28.79 -25.02 4.17
CA LYS A 128 28.91 -26.46 3.84
C LYS A 128 27.87 -27.01 2.87
N GLU A 129 26.84 -26.26 2.50
CA GLU A 129 25.77 -26.76 1.61
C GLU A 129 25.96 -26.45 0.12
N ASP A 130 26.85 -25.52 -0.26
CA ASP A 130 27.11 -25.19 -1.68
C ASP A 130 28.15 -26.12 -2.37
N ALA A 131 28.56 -27.20 -1.70
CA ALA A 131 29.57 -28.11 -2.21
C ALA A 131 29.04 -29.55 -2.36
N ARG A 132 28.07 -29.79 -3.25
CA ARG A 132 27.81 -31.13 -3.78
C ARG A 132 27.57 -31.11 -5.30
N LYS A 133 28.47 -31.76 -6.02
CA LYS A 133 28.35 -32.15 -7.44
C LYS A 133 27.78 -33.58 -7.53
N ILE A 134 27.60 -34.03 -8.78
CA ILE A 134 27.41 -35.40 -9.33
C ILE A 134 25.91 -35.75 -9.63
N PRO A 135 25.55 -36.64 -10.61
CA PRO A 135 25.37 -36.39 -12.06
C PRO A 135 24.15 -37.17 -12.69
N CYS A 136 24.13 -37.33 -14.03
CA CYS A 136 23.36 -38.30 -14.86
C CYS A 136 22.02 -37.76 -15.42
N GLY A 137 21.63 -37.94 -16.69
CA GLY A 137 22.21 -38.61 -17.87
C GLY A 137 21.21 -38.56 -19.05
N GLN A 138 21.75 -38.58 -20.28
CA GLN A 138 21.24 -39.04 -21.60
C GLN A 138 19.72 -39.21 -21.84
N ALA A 139 19.12 -38.95 -23.00
CA ALA A 139 19.46 -38.38 -24.31
C ALA A 139 18.14 -38.33 -25.13
N LEU A 140 17.98 -37.37 -26.06
CA LEU A 140 17.51 -37.61 -27.45
C LEU A 140 17.41 -36.29 -28.25
N ASP A 141 17.81 -36.42 -29.51
CA ASP A 141 18.25 -35.42 -30.49
C ASP A 141 17.22 -34.38 -30.94
N CYS A 142 17.72 -33.18 -31.29
CA CYS A 142 17.63 -32.67 -32.67
C CYS A 142 18.63 -31.51 -32.91
N SER A 143 19.34 -31.62 -34.03
CA SER A 143 20.46 -30.82 -34.53
C SER A 143 20.15 -29.34 -34.82
N VAL A 144 21.05 -28.42 -34.45
CA VAL A 144 21.35 -27.22 -35.25
C VAL A 144 22.85 -26.87 -35.18
N THR A 145 23.37 -26.54 -36.35
CA THR A 145 24.73 -26.25 -36.82
C THR A 145 25.55 -25.21 -36.06
N SER A 146 26.86 -25.44 -36.08
CA SER A 146 27.97 -24.61 -35.63
C SER A 146 28.11 -23.24 -36.34
N ALA A 147 28.35 -22.18 -35.57
CA ALA A 147 29.05 -20.95 -36.00
C ALA A 147 29.64 -20.22 -34.76
N PRO A 148 30.69 -19.39 -34.92
CA PRO A 148 31.92 -19.51 -34.13
C PRO A 148 31.96 -18.73 -32.82
N ILE A 149 32.86 -19.19 -31.95
CA ILE A 149 33.31 -18.55 -30.72
C ILE A 149 33.89 -17.17 -31.06
N ILE A 150 33.15 -16.11 -30.75
CA ILE A 150 33.73 -14.78 -30.55
C ILE A 150 34.02 -14.68 -29.06
N SER A 151 35.32 -14.57 -28.75
CA SER A 151 35.86 -14.20 -27.46
C SER A 151 35.03 -13.07 -26.85
N ALA A 152 34.32 -13.36 -25.76
CA ALA A 152 33.70 -12.35 -24.95
C ALA A 152 34.82 -11.51 -24.32
N GLN A 153 35.16 -10.41 -24.98
CA GLN A 153 35.83 -9.30 -24.33
C GLN A 153 35.03 -8.98 -23.07
N LYS A 154 35.68 -9.19 -21.93
CA LYS A 154 35.33 -8.55 -20.67
C LYS A 154 35.32 -7.04 -20.95
N VAL A 155 34.16 -6.50 -21.28
CA VAL A 155 33.93 -5.06 -21.21
C VAL A 155 33.83 -4.75 -19.73
N VAL A 156 35.00 -4.71 -19.09
CA VAL A 156 35.19 -3.90 -17.90
C VAL A 156 34.94 -2.49 -18.41
N ASP A 157 33.87 -1.87 -17.94
CA ASP A 157 33.53 -0.50 -18.27
C ASP A 157 34.59 0.41 -17.63
N GLU A 158 35.72 0.55 -18.32
CA GLU A 158 36.95 1.22 -17.87
C GLU A 158 36.82 2.76 -17.88
N LYS A 159 35.60 3.29 -17.75
CA LYS A 159 35.28 4.70 -17.91
C LYS A 159 34.41 5.33 -16.81
N LEU A 160 34.51 4.84 -15.57
CA LEU A 160 33.92 5.54 -14.42
C LEU A 160 34.84 5.64 -13.21
N VAL A 161 36.09 6.05 -13.40
CA VAL A 161 36.89 6.64 -12.31
C VAL A 161 36.95 8.15 -12.56
N LYS A 162 35.91 8.88 -12.15
CA LYS A 162 36.11 10.30 -11.79
C LYS A 162 37.07 10.26 -10.60
N LEU A 163 38.23 10.90 -10.73
CA LEU A 163 39.26 10.95 -9.69
C LEU A 163 38.62 11.30 -8.34
N THR A 164 38.49 10.31 -7.47
CA THR A 164 38.37 10.56 -6.03
C THR A 164 39.67 11.22 -5.62
N THR A 165 39.60 12.41 -5.04
CA THR A 165 40.80 13.05 -4.48
C THR A 165 41.38 12.15 -3.39
N GLU A 166 42.66 12.32 -3.05
CA GLU A 166 43.26 11.57 -1.93
C GLU A 166 42.48 11.80 -0.63
N GLU A 167 41.98 13.04 -0.43
CA GLU A 167 41.08 13.39 0.67
C GLU A 167 39.77 12.60 0.63
N ASP A 168 39.11 12.50 -0.52
CA ASP A 168 37.88 11.70 -0.67
C ASP A 168 38.13 10.22 -0.33
N GLU A 169 39.26 9.69 -0.79
CA GLU A 169 39.66 8.30 -0.54
C GLU A 169 39.89 8.02 0.96
N GLU A 170 40.49 8.96 1.70
CA GLU A 170 40.64 8.87 3.15
C GLU A 170 39.28 8.91 3.86
N ILE A 171 38.39 9.81 3.45
CA ILE A 171 37.04 9.92 4.01
C ILE A 171 36.26 8.63 3.74
N ILE A 172 36.34 8.08 2.52
CA ILE A 172 35.71 6.80 2.16
C ILE A 172 36.23 5.69 3.07
N LYS A 173 37.55 5.54 3.23
CA LYS A 173 38.14 4.54 4.13
C LYS A 173 37.66 4.71 5.57
N ALA A 174 37.55 5.95 6.07
CA ALA A 174 37.06 6.23 7.41
C ALA A 174 35.58 5.85 7.59
N ILE A 175 34.73 6.06 6.57
CA ILE A 175 33.34 5.60 6.59
C ILE A 175 33.27 4.07 6.57
N VAL A 176 34.04 3.41 5.70
CA VAL A 176 34.09 1.95 5.58
C VAL A 176 34.56 1.32 6.90
N ALA A 177 35.52 1.94 7.59
CA ALA A 177 36.00 1.52 8.90
C ALA A 177 35.04 1.88 10.06
N GLY A 178 33.96 2.61 9.81
CA GLY A 178 32.99 3.04 10.83
C GLY A 178 33.49 4.18 11.74
N THR A 179 34.65 4.78 11.47
CA THR A 179 35.22 5.86 12.29
C THR A 179 34.56 7.22 12.00
N THR A 180 33.97 7.39 10.81
CA THR A 180 33.20 8.59 10.44
C THR A 180 31.75 8.25 10.12
N PRO A 181 30.77 8.85 10.82
CA PRO A 181 29.35 8.64 10.52
C PRO A 181 28.94 9.27 9.20
N SER A 182 28.34 8.48 8.31
CA SER A 182 27.94 8.91 6.95
C SER A 182 26.90 10.05 6.92
N TYR A 183 26.03 10.15 7.93
CA TYR A 183 25.03 11.23 8.01
C TYR A 183 25.64 12.62 8.25
N SER A 184 26.92 12.70 8.65
CA SER A 184 27.59 13.97 8.98
C SER A 184 28.26 14.64 7.77
N LEU A 185 28.30 13.97 6.62
CA LEU A 185 29.11 14.39 5.46
C LEU A 185 28.68 15.75 4.90
N GLU A 186 27.38 15.99 4.77
CA GLU A 186 26.87 17.26 4.25
C GLU A 186 27.36 18.44 5.12
N SER A 187 27.29 18.29 6.45
CA SER A 187 27.74 19.32 7.39
C SER A 187 29.25 19.53 7.42
N LYS A 188 30.05 18.46 7.20
CA LYS A 188 31.51 18.53 7.27
C LYS A 188 32.14 19.03 5.97
N LEU A 189 31.58 18.63 4.83
CA LEU A 189 32.15 18.92 3.52
C LEU A 189 31.63 20.21 2.93
N GLY A 190 30.44 20.68 3.34
CA GLY A 190 29.78 21.86 2.77
C GLY A 190 29.33 21.69 1.31
N ASP A 191 29.55 20.52 0.71
CA ASP A 191 29.14 20.16 -0.65
C ASP A 191 28.27 18.90 -0.59
N CYS A 192 26.96 19.09 -0.79
CA CYS A 192 25.97 18.01 -0.70
C CYS A 192 26.14 16.96 -1.80
N LYS A 193 26.59 17.37 -3.00
CA LYS A 193 26.82 16.45 -4.11
C LYS A 193 28.06 15.60 -3.87
N ARG A 194 29.15 16.22 -3.40
CA ARG A 194 30.36 15.50 -2.99
C ARG A 194 30.05 14.53 -1.86
N ALA A 195 29.28 14.95 -0.85
CA ALA A 195 28.83 14.09 0.25
C ALA A 195 28.05 12.86 -0.26
N ALA A 196 27.09 13.04 -1.17
CA ALA A 196 26.35 11.95 -1.78
C ALA A 196 27.27 11.00 -2.59
N SER A 197 28.24 11.55 -3.33
CA SER A 197 29.23 10.78 -4.09
C SER A 197 30.10 9.90 -3.19
N ILE A 198 30.68 10.48 -2.13
CA ILE A 198 31.52 9.78 -1.16
C ILE A 198 30.71 8.68 -0.45
N ARG A 199 29.49 8.99 -0.01
CA ARG A 199 28.60 8.02 0.63
C ARG A 199 28.29 6.84 -0.28
N ARG A 200 27.96 7.13 -1.54
CA ARG A 200 27.66 6.12 -2.57
C ARG A 200 28.86 5.19 -2.79
N GLU A 201 30.06 5.73 -2.90
CA GLU A 201 31.29 4.94 -3.08
C GLU A 201 31.60 4.08 -1.85
N ALA A 202 31.54 4.67 -0.65
CA ALA A 202 31.72 3.94 0.60
C ALA A 202 30.70 2.79 0.73
N LEU A 203 29.42 3.02 0.38
CA LEU A 203 28.38 1.99 0.40
C LEU A 203 28.67 0.87 -0.60
N GLY A 204 29.18 1.20 -1.79
CA GLY A 204 29.61 0.20 -2.79
C GLY A 204 30.71 -0.71 -2.25
N ARG A 205 31.69 -0.15 -1.53
CA ARG A 205 32.78 -0.92 -0.90
C ARG A 205 32.32 -1.77 0.28
N ILE A 206 31.47 -1.24 1.15
CA ILE A 206 30.90 -1.97 2.29
C ILE A 206 30.08 -3.18 1.81
N THR A 207 29.27 -2.98 0.77
CA THR A 207 28.33 -4.01 0.31
C THR A 207 28.91 -4.94 -0.75
N GLY A 208 30.02 -4.57 -1.39
CA GLY A 208 30.55 -5.26 -2.58
C GLY A 208 29.62 -5.20 -3.79
N LYS A 209 28.60 -4.32 -3.80
CA LYS A 209 27.58 -4.22 -4.85
C LYS A 209 27.72 -2.92 -5.62
N SER A 210 27.61 -3.00 -6.94
CA SER A 210 27.61 -1.81 -7.81
C SER A 210 26.30 -1.05 -7.70
N LEU A 211 26.39 0.28 -7.63
CA LEU A 211 25.25 1.21 -7.73
C LEU A 211 25.11 1.81 -9.15
N SER A 212 25.85 1.29 -10.14
CA SER A 212 25.75 1.69 -11.54
C SER A 212 24.29 1.67 -12.02
N GLY A 213 23.83 2.76 -12.63
CA GLY A 213 22.44 2.92 -13.08
C GLY A 213 21.57 3.78 -12.17
N LEU A 214 21.95 3.99 -10.91
CA LEU A 214 21.36 5.05 -10.06
C LEU A 214 22.09 6.38 -10.36
N PRO A 215 21.46 7.38 -11.01
CA PRO A 215 22.14 8.62 -11.37
C PRO A 215 22.57 9.43 -10.14
N LEU A 216 23.67 10.18 -10.32
CA LEU A 216 24.18 11.14 -9.33
C LEU A 216 24.18 12.57 -9.87
N ASP A 217 24.56 12.75 -11.14
CA ASP A 217 24.61 14.05 -11.80
C ASP A 217 23.20 14.55 -12.19
N GLY A 218 23.05 15.87 -12.37
CA GLY A 218 21.80 16.50 -12.83
C GLY A 218 20.72 16.70 -11.76
N PHE A 219 21.08 16.55 -10.48
CA PHE A 219 20.17 16.77 -9.35
C PHE A 219 20.74 17.82 -8.40
N ASP A 220 19.88 18.72 -7.92
CA ASP A 220 20.22 19.74 -6.93
C ASP A 220 20.09 19.16 -5.52
N TYR A 221 21.21 18.68 -4.97
CA TYR A 221 21.27 18.08 -3.63
C TYR A 221 21.09 19.11 -2.50
N GLU A 222 21.33 20.39 -2.76
CA GLU A 222 21.09 21.43 -1.75
C GLU A 222 19.59 21.58 -1.49
N SER A 223 18.76 21.43 -2.53
CA SER A 223 17.30 21.55 -2.43
C SER A 223 16.61 20.49 -1.55
N ILE A 224 17.28 19.37 -1.26
CA ILE A 224 16.74 18.28 -0.42
C ILE A 224 17.26 18.30 1.02
N LEU A 225 18.37 18.99 1.28
CA LEU A 225 19.04 18.97 2.57
C LEU A 225 18.14 19.52 3.67
N GLY A 226 17.89 18.72 4.71
CA GLY A 226 17.08 19.09 5.87
C GLY A 226 15.59 19.27 5.58
N GLN A 227 15.13 18.84 4.40
CA GLN A 227 13.75 19.08 3.94
C GLN A 227 13.08 17.86 3.33
N CYS A 228 13.78 17.12 2.45
CA CYS A 228 13.15 16.07 1.63
C CYS A 228 13.76 14.67 1.83
N CYS A 229 15.07 14.56 2.00
CA CYS A 229 15.74 13.27 2.10
C CYS A 229 17.08 13.39 2.83
N GLU A 230 17.32 12.49 3.77
CA GLU A 230 18.59 12.33 4.46
C GLU A 230 19.48 11.31 3.75
N MET A 231 20.80 11.45 3.90
CA MET A 231 21.79 10.50 3.40
C MET A 231 21.65 10.10 1.91
N PRO A 232 21.50 11.05 0.97
CA PRO A 232 21.33 10.73 -0.45
C PRO A 232 22.54 9.97 -1.04
N ILE A 233 22.27 9.02 -1.95
CA ILE A 233 23.27 8.28 -2.75
C ILE A 233 23.04 8.39 -4.27
N GLY A 234 22.09 9.24 -4.65
CA GLY A 234 21.54 9.38 -6.00
C GLY A 234 20.03 9.63 -5.94
N TYR A 235 19.35 9.45 -7.07
CA TYR A 235 17.91 9.60 -7.19
C TYR A 235 17.31 8.61 -8.20
N VAL A 236 16.04 8.26 -8.05
CA VAL A 236 15.34 7.35 -8.98
C VAL A 236 14.59 8.15 -10.04
N GLN A 237 14.77 7.79 -11.31
CA GLN A 237 14.05 8.40 -12.42
C GLN A 237 12.73 7.65 -12.69
N ILE A 238 11.61 8.38 -12.63
CA ILE A 238 10.28 7.85 -12.96
C ILE A 238 9.75 8.56 -14.21
N PRO A 239 9.31 7.84 -15.27
CA PRO A 239 8.77 8.45 -16.46
C PRO A 239 7.52 9.28 -16.16
N VAL A 240 7.43 10.48 -16.76
CA VAL A 240 6.25 11.36 -16.65
C VAL A 240 5.54 11.44 -17.99
N GLY A 241 4.29 10.99 -18.03
CA GLY A 241 3.38 11.15 -19.16
C GLY A 241 2.31 12.21 -18.90
N ILE A 242 1.54 12.57 -19.93
CA ILE A 242 0.44 13.55 -19.84
C ILE A 242 -0.88 12.89 -20.28
N ALA A 243 -1.93 13.09 -19.47
CA ALA A 243 -3.32 12.82 -19.87
C ALA A 243 -4.05 14.17 -20.12
N TRP A 244 -4.60 14.36 -21.32
CA TRP A 244 -5.12 15.66 -21.78
C TRP A 244 -6.08 15.55 -22.99
N PRO A 245 -7.02 16.50 -23.20
CA PRO A 245 -7.46 17.54 -22.25
C PRO A 245 -8.45 17.00 -21.24
N LEU A 246 -8.20 17.25 -19.96
CA LEU A 246 -9.23 17.13 -18.93
C LEU A 246 -9.99 18.46 -18.85
N LEU A 247 -11.19 18.52 -19.43
CA LEU A 247 -12.09 19.66 -19.29
C LEU A 247 -12.86 19.54 -17.98
N LEU A 248 -12.53 20.39 -17.00
CA LEU A 248 -13.08 20.37 -15.64
C LEU A 248 -13.48 21.79 -15.21
N ASN A 249 -14.73 21.98 -14.78
CA ASN A 249 -15.27 23.28 -14.37
C ASN A 249 -15.04 24.37 -15.43
N GLY A 250 -15.20 24.03 -16.71
CA GLY A 250 -15.01 24.95 -17.84
C GLY A 250 -13.54 25.28 -18.17
N LYS A 251 -12.55 24.64 -17.53
CA LYS A 251 -11.13 24.83 -17.82
C LYS A 251 -10.45 23.53 -18.22
N GLU A 252 -9.51 23.59 -19.16
CA GLU A 252 -8.71 22.45 -19.57
C GLU A 252 -7.42 22.31 -18.74
N TYR A 253 -7.09 21.06 -18.41
CA TYR A 253 -5.87 20.70 -17.70
C TYR A 253 -5.11 19.59 -18.44
N SER A 254 -3.78 19.75 -18.47
CA SER A 254 -2.82 18.72 -18.88
C SER A 254 -2.32 18.02 -17.63
N VAL A 255 -2.83 16.82 -17.33
CA VAL A 255 -2.54 16.14 -16.06
C VAL A 255 -1.22 15.38 -16.17
N PRO A 256 -0.17 15.77 -15.43
CA PRO A 256 1.08 15.02 -15.39
C PRO A 256 0.95 13.78 -14.52
N MET A 257 1.46 12.65 -15.00
CA MET A 257 1.36 11.35 -14.36
C MET A 257 2.73 10.66 -14.41
N ALA A 258 3.36 10.49 -13.24
CA ALA A 258 4.63 9.79 -13.08
C ALA A 258 4.37 8.32 -12.75
N THR A 259 4.71 7.41 -13.67
CA THR A 259 4.40 5.98 -13.49
C THR A 259 5.33 5.09 -14.30
N THR A 260 5.52 3.86 -13.82
CA THR A 260 6.14 2.76 -14.55
C THR A 260 5.10 1.74 -15.03
N GLU A 261 3.83 1.90 -14.66
CA GLU A 261 2.73 1.06 -15.13
C GLU A 261 2.35 1.49 -16.55
N GLY A 262 2.64 0.64 -17.54
CA GLY A 262 2.17 0.85 -18.90
C GLY A 262 0.63 0.79 -18.98
N CYS A 263 0.07 1.29 -20.08
CA CYS A 263 -1.35 1.62 -20.26
C CYS A 263 -1.92 2.73 -19.37
N LEU A 264 -1.37 3.03 -18.17
CA LEU A 264 -2.05 3.89 -17.20
C LEU A 264 -2.34 5.30 -17.76
N VAL A 265 -1.32 5.98 -18.29
CA VAL A 265 -1.46 7.32 -18.87
C VAL A 265 -2.38 7.29 -20.10
N ALA A 266 -2.21 6.31 -20.99
CA ALA A 266 -3.02 6.17 -22.20
C ALA A 266 -4.51 5.89 -21.87
N SER A 267 -4.76 5.07 -20.86
CA SER A 267 -6.11 4.77 -20.36
C SER A 267 -6.76 6.01 -19.78
N THR A 268 -6.05 6.75 -18.92
CA THR A 268 -6.54 8.02 -18.33
C THR A 268 -6.82 9.05 -19.44
N ASN A 269 -5.94 9.16 -20.42
CA ASN A 269 -6.10 10.03 -21.58
C ASN A 269 -7.35 9.70 -22.41
N ARG A 270 -7.67 8.41 -22.59
CA ARG A 270 -8.93 7.96 -23.22
C ARG A 270 -10.16 8.41 -22.42
N GLY A 271 -10.08 8.34 -21.09
CA GLY A 271 -11.11 8.86 -20.19
C GLY A 271 -11.31 10.37 -20.34
N CYS A 272 -10.22 11.14 -20.33
CA CYS A 272 -10.24 12.59 -20.56
C CYS A 272 -10.90 12.93 -21.89
N LYS A 273 -10.56 12.22 -22.95
CA LYS A 273 -11.20 12.37 -24.28
C LYS A 273 -12.71 12.13 -24.24
N ALA A 274 -13.18 11.10 -23.53
CA ALA A 274 -14.61 10.79 -23.43
C ALA A 274 -15.37 11.88 -22.66
N ILE A 275 -14.79 12.37 -21.56
CA ILE A 275 -15.34 13.49 -20.78
C ILE A 275 -15.40 14.76 -21.63
N HIS A 276 -14.30 15.12 -22.31
CA HIS A 276 -14.21 16.33 -23.12
C HIS A 276 -15.24 16.31 -24.28
N LEU A 277 -15.36 15.20 -25.02
CA LEU A 277 -16.34 15.07 -26.11
C LEU A 277 -17.80 15.13 -25.62
N SER A 278 -18.04 14.94 -24.33
CA SER A 278 -19.36 14.99 -23.73
C SER A 278 -19.69 16.33 -23.05
N GLY A 279 -18.79 17.31 -23.12
CA GLY A 279 -19.00 18.66 -22.57
C GLY A 279 -18.20 18.98 -21.31
N GLY A 280 -17.36 18.04 -20.84
CA GLY A 280 -16.53 18.22 -19.64
C GLY A 280 -17.13 17.61 -18.38
N ALA A 281 -16.37 17.74 -17.30
CA ALA A 281 -16.76 17.33 -15.96
C ALA A 281 -16.96 18.56 -15.05
N SER A 282 -17.74 18.38 -14.00
CA SER A 282 -17.95 19.36 -12.94
C SER A 282 -17.47 18.79 -11.61
N SER A 283 -16.84 19.61 -10.78
CA SER A 283 -16.40 19.21 -9.45
C SER A 283 -16.74 20.24 -8.38
N VAL A 284 -17.05 19.74 -7.20
CA VAL A 284 -17.42 20.53 -6.02
C VAL A 284 -16.54 20.08 -4.86
N LEU A 285 -15.89 21.05 -4.21
CA LEU A 285 -15.20 20.83 -2.95
C LEU A 285 -16.19 20.97 -1.79
N LEU A 286 -16.31 19.92 -0.99
CA LEU A 286 -17.25 19.84 0.13
C LEU A 286 -16.60 20.21 1.47
N LYS A 287 -15.31 19.90 1.65
CA LYS A 287 -14.57 20.13 2.91
C LYS A 287 -13.10 20.38 2.62
N ASP A 288 -12.46 21.24 3.42
CA ASP A 288 -11.01 21.52 3.40
C ASP A 288 -10.51 21.66 4.85
N GLY A 289 -9.93 20.58 5.38
CA GLY A 289 -9.46 20.52 6.76
C GLY A 289 -8.50 19.34 6.98
N MET A 290 -7.23 19.63 7.23
CA MET A 290 -6.24 18.64 7.65
C MET A 290 -6.40 18.32 9.14
N THR A 291 -6.02 17.11 9.55
CA THR A 291 -6.26 16.62 10.91
C THR A 291 -4.98 16.19 11.61
N ARG A 292 -4.96 16.38 12.93
CA ARG A 292 -4.01 15.75 13.86
C ARG A 292 -4.78 15.32 15.10
N ALA A 293 -4.43 14.16 15.63
CA ALA A 293 -5.14 13.60 16.78
C ALA A 293 -4.17 13.11 17.84
N PRO A 294 -3.83 13.91 18.87
CA PRO A 294 -3.09 13.41 20.02
C PRO A 294 -3.93 12.44 20.83
N VAL A 295 -3.23 11.63 21.61
CA VAL A 295 -3.80 10.79 22.66
C VAL A 295 -3.29 11.27 24.00
N VAL A 296 -4.22 11.52 24.92
CA VAL A 296 -3.93 11.92 26.30
C VAL A 296 -4.57 10.94 27.26
N ARG A 297 -4.07 10.88 28.50
CA ARG A 297 -4.52 9.96 29.53
C ARG A 297 -4.73 10.67 30.85
N PHE A 298 -5.72 10.19 31.61
CA PHE A 298 -6.01 10.64 32.97
C PHE A 298 -6.02 9.48 33.95
N GLY A 299 -6.14 9.80 35.25
CA GLY A 299 -6.31 8.80 36.30
C GLY A 299 -7.63 8.02 36.20
N THR A 300 -8.69 8.64 35.67
CA THR A 300 -10.03 8.01 35.57
C THR A 300 -10.73 8.39 34.25
N ALA A 301 -11.70 7.57 33.84
CA ALA A 301 -12.56 7.86 32.68
C ALA A 301 -13.40 9.14 32.87
N LYS A 302 -13.87 9.40 34.10
CA LYS A 302 -14.59 10.63 34.44
C LYS A 302 -13.74 11.87 34.13
N ARG A 303 -12.47 11.85 34.54
CA ARG A 303 -11.57 12.98 34.31
C ARG A 303 -11.24 13.20 32.83
N ALA A 304 -11.09 12.11 32.06
CA ALA A 304 -10.99 12.19 30.61
C ALA A 304 -12.26 12.77 29.97
N ALA A 305 -13.45 12.46 30.51
CA ALA A 305 -14.71 13.03 30.07
C ALA A 305 -14.81 14.54 30.40
N ASP A 306 -14.30 14.99 31.55
CA ASP A 306 -14.24 16.41 31.88
C ASP A 306 -13.49 17.22 30.80
N LEU A 307 -12.32 16.72 30.34
CA LEU A 307 -11.58 17.37 29.25
C LEU A 307 -12.35 17.29 27.92
N LYS A 308 -12.98 16.15 27.60
CA LYS A 308 -13.82 16.03 26.40
C LYS A 308 -14.91 17.10 26.37
N PHE A 309 -15.66 17.25 27.46
CA PHE A 309 -16.74 18.23 27.54
C PHE A 309 -16.20 19.64 27.44
N TYR A 310 -15.08 19.95 28.08
CA TYR A 310 -14.43 21.26 27.94
C TYR A 310 -14.06 21.58 26.49
N LEU A 311 -13.46 20.62 25.76
CA LEU A 311 -13.01 20.83 24.37
C LEU A 311 -14.13 20.90 23.33
N GLU A 312 -15.27 20.26 23.61
CA GLU A 312 -16.45 20.25 22.72
C GLU A 312 -17.49 21.30 23.10
N ASP A 313 -17.29 22.04 24.19
CA ASP A 313 -18.13 23.17 24.57
C ASP A 313 -17.89 24.35 23.61
N PRO A 314 -18.94 24.84 22.90
CA PRO A 314 -18.83 25.99 22.02
C PRO A 314 -18.30 27.26 22.70
N GLU A 315 -18.53 27.45 24.01
CA GLU A 315 -18.06 28.63 24.74
C GLU A 315 -16.53 28.68 24.85
N ASN A 316 -15.86 27.52 24.83
CA ASN A 316 -14.40 27.42 24.93
C ASN A 316 -13.70 27.46 23.58
N PHE A 317 -14.43 27.27 22.48
CA PHE A 317 -13.84 27.10 21.15
C PHE A 317 -12.98 28.31 20.72
N GLU A 318 -13.45 29.53 20.96
CA GLU A 318 -12.72 30.74 20.54
C GLU A 318 -11.37 30.85 21.25
N THR A 319 -11.31 30.55 22.55
CA THR A 319 -10.07 30.52 23.32
C THR A 319 -9.10 29.48 22.76
N LEU A 320 -9.59 28.26 22.51
CA LEU A 320 -8.78 27.18 21.93
C LEU A 320 -8.29 27.54 20.52
N ALA A 321 -9.14 28.16 19.71
CA ALA A 321 -8.80 28.63 18.38
C ALA A 321 -7.72 29.71 18.42
N VAL A 322 -7.81 30.69 19.33
CA VAL A 322 -6.77 31.71 19.51
C VAL A 322 -5.42 31.07 19.85
N VAL A 323 -5.39 30.12 20.79
CA VAL A 323 -4.16 29.42 21.19
C VAL A 323 -3.58 28.61 20.02
N PHE A 324 -4.42 27.84 19.32
CA PHE A 324 -4.03 27.04 18.18
C PHE A 324 -3.48 27.91 17.03
N ASN A 325 -4.20 28.97 16.67
CA ASN A 325 -3.93 29.81 15.51
C ASN A 325 -2.65 30.66 15.66
N ARG A 326 -2.14 30.87 16.89
CA ARG A 326 -0.83 31.51 17.13
C ARG A 326 0.34 30.76 16.50
N SER A 327 0.17 29.47 16.21
CA SER A 327 1.22 28.64 15.62
C SER A 327 1.60 29.05 14.19
N SER A 328 0.66 29.65 13.43
CA SER A 328 0.81 29.96 12.01
C SER A 328 -0.22 30.97 11.50
N ARG A 329 0.20 31.82 10.56
CA ARG A 329 -0.71 32.76 9.87
C ARG A 329 -1.76 32.07 8.99
N PHE A 330 -1.57 30.81 8.60
CA PHE A 330 -2.49 30.06 7.73
C PHE A 330 -3.32 29.01 8.46
N ALA A 331 -2.86 28.55 9.62
CA ALA A 331 -3.58 27.53 10.38
C ALA A 331 -4.83 28.14 11.01
N ARG A 332 -6.02 27.64 10.67
CA ARG A 332 -7.26 28.02 11.35
C ARG A 332 -7.96 26.78 11.87
N LEU A 333 -8.04 26.67 13.20
CA LEU A 333 -8.81 25.63 13.87
C LEU A 333 -10.27 25.69 13.41
N GLN A 334 -10.82 24.54 13.02
CA GLN A 334 -12.21 24.39 12.57
C GLN A 334 -13.05 23.59 13.56
N GLY A 335 -12.43 22.70 14.34
CA GLY A 335 -13.13 21.84 15.29
C GLY A 335 -12.20 20.84 15.96
N ILE A 336 -12.66 20.31 17.10
CA ILE A 336 -11.99 19.22 17.84
C ILE A 336 -13.03 18.15 18.10
N LYS A 337 -12.81 16.94 17.57
CA LYS A 337 -13.68 15.78 17.81
C LYS A 337 -13.02 14.82 18.78
N CYS A 338 -13.64 14.57 19.92
CA CYS A 338 -13.06 13.79 20.98
C CYS A 338 -13.68 12.38 21.07
N VAL A 339 -12.85 11.35 21.21
CA VAL A 339 -13.29 9.96 21.46
C VAL A 339 -12.58 9.39 22.68
N ILE A 340 -13.34 8.73 23.57
CA ILE A 340 -12.81 8.14 24.82
C ILE A 340 -12.68 6.63 24.68
N ALA A 341 -11.56 6.09 25.16
CA ALA A 341 -11.38 4.67 25.40
C ALA A 341 -10.86 4.45 26.83
N GLY A 342 -11.76 4.11 27.75
CA GLY A 342 -11.45 4.01 29.17
C GLY A 342 -10.99 5.37 29.74
N LYS A 343 -9.75 5.43 30.22
CA LYS A 343 -9.14 6.66 30.76
C LYS A 343 -8.27 7.43 29.75
N ASN A 344 -8.27 6.99 28.49
CA ASN A 344 -7.56 7.66 27.39
C ASN A 344 -8.56 8.45 26.53
N LEU A 345 -8.10 9.58 26.01
CA LEU A 345 -8.87 10.51 25.20
C LEU A 345 -8.11 10.82 23.91
N TYR A 346 -8.78 10.66 22.77
CA TYR A 346 -8.25 10.92 21.43
C TYR A 346 -8.90 12.19 20.88
N LEU A 347 -8.08 13.18 20.57
CA LEU A 347 -8.54 14.55 20.28
C LEU A 347 -8.34 14.89 18.81
N ARG A 348 -9.28 14.64 17.92
CA ARG A 348 -9.09 14.93 16.48
C ARG A 348 -9.32 16.40 16.16
N PHE A 349 -8.23 17.18 16.13
CA PHE A 349 -8.22 18.55 15.66
C PHE A 349 -8.37 18.59 14.14
N THR A 350 -9.23 19.47 13.64
CA THR A 350 -9.40 19.76 12.21
C THR A 350 -9.05 21.22 11.96
N CYS A 351 -8.27 21.50 10.91
CA CYS A 351 -7.72 22.83 10.66
C CYS A 351 -7.52 23.08 9.17
N SER A 352 -7.79 24.32 8.70
CA SER A 352 -7.36 24.74 7.36
C SER A 352 -5.88 25.12 7.35
N THR A 353 -5.18 24.88 6.23
CA THR A 353 -3.70 24.94 6.19
C THR A 353 -3.17 25.82 5.06
N GLY A 354 -4.02 26.67 4.48
CA GLY A 354 -3.71 27.41 3.26
C GLY A 354 -3.39 26.44 2.12
N ASP A 355 -2.33 26.73 1.36
CA ASP A 355 -1.90 25.91 0.22
C ASP A 355 -0.92 24.79 0.59
N ALA A 356 -0.52 24.69 1.85
CA ALA A 356 0.25 23.56 2.32
C ALA A 356 -0.68 22.37 2.60
N MET A 357 -0.17 21.14 2.43
CA MET A 357 -0.85 19.95 2.93
C MET A 357 -0.99 20.04 4.48
N GLY A 358 0.05 20.58 5.14
CA GLY A 358 -0.10 21.24 6.43
C GLY A 358 0.16 20.41 7.67
N MET A 359 0.65 19.17 7.55
CA MET A 359 0.84 18.27 8.69
C MET A 359 1.74 18.83 9.81
N ASN A 360 2.86 19.46 9.47
CA ASN A 360 3.73 20.10 10.47
C ASN A 360 3.05 21.31 11.13
N MET A 361 2.27 22.06 10.35
CA MET A 361 1.55 23.24 10.80
C MET A 361 0.46 22.86 11.82
N VAL A 362 -0.33 21.82 11.52
CA VAL A 362 -1.37 21.32 12.43
C VAL A 362 -0.75 20.74 13.71
N SER A 363 0.33 19.95 13.61
CA SER A 363 1.01 19.40 14.79
C SER A 363 1.50 20.49 15.75
N LYS A 364 2.06 21.59 15.24
CA LYS A 364 2.46 22.74 16.07
C LYS A 364 1.27 23.42 16.74
N GLY A 365 0.17 23.62 16.02
CA GLY A 365 -1.06 24.18 16.58
C GLY A 365 -1.64 23.31 17.70
N VAL A 366 -1.64 21.99 17.51
CA VAL A 366 -2.06 21.05 18.55
C VAL A 366 -1.16 21.12 19.78
N GLN A 367 0.16 21.16 19.60
CA GLN A 367 1.09 21.26 20.74
C GLN A 367 0.80 22.49 21.60
N ASN A 368 0.59 23.66 20.97
CA ASN A 368 0.23 24.88 21.69
C ASN A 368 -1.04 24.71 22.54
N VAL A 369 -2.06 24.02 22.00
CA VAL A 369 -3.30 23.77 22.75
C VAL A 369 -3.06 22.80 23.90
N LEU A 370 -2.27 21.73 23.69
CA LEU A 370 -1.92 20.80 24.76
C LEU A 370 -1.16 21.50 25.89
N ASP A 371 -0.19 22.36 25.56
CA ASP A 371 0.59 23.12 26.54
C ASP A 371 -0.31 24.10 27.33
N PHE A 372 -1.27 24.74 26.66
CA PHE A 372 -2.26 25.60 27.30
C PHE A 372 -3.14 24.82 28.28
N LEU A 373 -3.65 23.66 27.87
CA LEU A 373 -4.51 22.80 28.68
C LEU A 373 -3.84 22.27 29.95
N GLN A 374 -2.51 22.16 29.97
CA GLN A 374 -1.77 21.72 31.17
C GLN A 374 -1.98 22.64 32.40
N THR A 375 -2.45 23.87 32.19
CA THR A 375 -2.75 24.79 33.29
C THR A 375 -3.97 24.33 34.09
N ASP A 376 -5.06 23.96 33.41
CA ASP A 376 -6.34 23.57 34.03
C ASP A 376 -6.48 22.04 34.19
N PHE A 377 -5.67 21.29 33.45
CA PHE A 377 -5.59 19.83 33.48
C PHE A 377 -4.15 19.37 33.76
N PRO A 378 -3.54 19.74 34.91
CA PRO A 378 -2.14 19.38 35.21
C PRO A 378 -1.93 17.88 35.42
N ASP A 379 -3.02 17.12 35.57
CA ASP A 379 -3.05 15.66 35.66
C ASP A 379 -3.14 14.97 34.28
N MET A 380 -3.12 15.74 33.18
CA MET A 380 -3.15 15.23 31.81
C MET A 380 -1.78 14.68 31.39
N ASP A 381 -1.72 13.38 31.14
CA ASP A 381 -0.54 12.72 30.58
C ASP A 381 -0.63 12.67 29.05
N VAL A 382 0.21 13.43 28.35
CA VAL A 382 0.26 13.46 26.88
C VAL A 382 1.07 12.26 26.38
N ILE A 383 0.37 11.20 25.99
CA ILE A 383 1.00 9.95 25.52
C ILE A 383 1.66 10.13 24.15
N GLY A 384 1.06 10.94 23.28
CA GLY A 384 1.65 11.26 21.98
C GLY A 384 0.84 12.23 21.15
N ILE A 385 1.53 13.01 20.32
CA ILE A 385 0.90 14.00 19.42
C ILE A 385 0.08 13.35 18.29
N SER A 386 0.33 12.07 18.02
CA SER A 386 -0.40 11.25 17.04
C SER A 386 -0.80 9.92 17.68
N GLY A 387 -2.07 9.81 18.09
CA GLY A 387 -2.71 8.61 18.62
C GLY A 387 -3.46 7.81 17.57
N ASN A 388 -3.03 7.86 16.30
CA ASN A 388 -3.62 7.16 15.15
C ASN A 388 -5.10 7.49 14.83
N PHE A 389 -5.75 8.40 15.54
CA PHE A 389 -7.13 8.84 15.27
C PHE A 389 -7.22 10.00 14.24
N CYS A 390 -6.10 10.41 13.64
CA CYS A 390 -6.13 11.47 12.62
C CYS A 390 -6.81 11.04 11.31
N SER A 391 -6.68 9.82 10.76
CA SER A 391 -5.55 8.87 10.76
C SER A 391 -4.61 9.19 9.59
N ASP A 392 -3.30 8.90 9.69
CA ASP A 392 -2.32 9.27 8.66
C ASP A 392 -1.56 8.05 8.16
N LYS A 393 -1.52 7.87 6.84
CA LYS A 393 -0.87 6.76 6.12
C LYS A 393 -1.41 5.39 6.54
N MET A 394 -2.69 5.32 6.93
CA MET A 394 -3.35 4.11 7.39
C MET A 394 -4.83 4.10 6.98
N PRO A 395 -5.36 2.97 6.50
CA PRO A 395 -6.77 2.87 6.15
C PRO A 395 -7.63 3.02 7.41
N ALA A 396 -8.49 4.03 7.45
CA ALA A 396 -9.31 4.34 8.62
C ALA A 396 -10.70 4.86 8.26
N ALA A 397 -11.73 4.29 8.90
CA ALA A 397 -13.13 4.65 8.66
C ALA A 397 -13.41 6.11 9.04
N VAL A 398 -12.66 6.65 10.01
CA VAL A 398 -12.80 8.04 10.43
C VAL A 398 -12.45 9.03 9.32
N ASN A 399 -11.53 8.67 8.41
CA ASN A 399 -11.20 9.49 7.23
C ASN A 399 -12.25 9.33 6.13
N TRP A 400 -12.83 8.13 5.98
CA TRP A 400 -13.95 7.88 5.06
C TRP A 400 -15.21 8.66 5.45
N ILE A 401 -15.56 8.66 6.74
CA ILE A 401 -16.82 9.22 7.25
C ILE A 401 -16.72 10.73 7.46
N GLU A 402 -15.65 11.20 8.12
CA GLU A 402 -15.53 12.62 8.50
C GLU A 402 -14.72 13.44 7.48
N GLY A 403 -14.06 12.78 6.53
CA GLY A 403 -13.08 13.39 5.64
C GLY A 403 -11.72 13.68 6.30
N ARG A 404 -10.75 14.05 5.48
CA ARG A 404 -9.40 14.52 5.88
C ARG A 404 -8.71 15.23 4.72
N GLY A 405 -8.13 16.41 4.92
CA GLY A 405 -7.62 17.20 3.79
C GLY A 405 -8.80 17.75 2.97
N LYS A 406 -8.90 17.40 1.69
CA LYS A 406 -9.94 17.90 0.78
C LYS A 406 -10.96 16.81 0.44
N SER A 407 -12.24 17.09 0.69
CA SER A 407 -13.36 16.25 0.24
C SER A 407 -13.91 16.78 -1.07
N VAL A 408 -13.86 15.99 -2.13
CA VAL A 408 -14.26 16.40 -3.49
C VAL A 408 -15.27 15.41 -4.08
N VAL A 409 -16.30 15.93 -4.73
CA VAL A 409 -17.14 15.18 -5.67
C VAL A 409 -16.84 15.68 -7.07
N CYS A 410 -16.71 14.76 -8.04
CA CYS A 410 -16.52 15.08 -9.44
C CYS A 410 -17.44 14.21 -10.29
N GLU A 411 -18.12 14.80 -11.26
CA GLU A 411 -19.12 14.11 -12.09
C GLU A 411 -19.05 14.54 -13.55
N ALA A 412 -19.58 13.68 -14.43
CA ALA A 412 -19.78 13.97 -15.84
C ALA A 412 -20.96 13.18 -16.39
N ILE A 413 -21.60 13.72 -17.43
CA ILE A 413 -22.53 12.97 -18.29
C ILE A 413 -21.78 12.61 -19.57
N ILE A 414 -21.68 11.32 -19.87
CA ILE A 414 -21.01 10.79 -21.05
C ILE A 414 -22.06 10.37 -22.06
N LYS A 415 -22.02 10.99 -23.24
CA LYS A 415 -23.00 10.74 -24.30
C LYS A 415 -22.91 9.28 -24.77
N GLY A 416 -24.05 8.61 -25.00
CA GLY A 416 -24.08 7.20 -25.42
C GLY A 416 -23.25 6.90 -26.67
N ASP A 417 -23.24 7.85 -27.60
CA ASP A 417 -22.41 7.78 -28.81
C ASP A 417 -20.90 7.76 -28.50
N VAL A 418 -20.47 8.50 -27.48
CA VAL A 418 -19.09 8.51 -26.98
C VAL A 418 -18.77 7.22 -26.23
N VAL A 419 -19.72 6.70 -25.43
CA VAL A 419 -19.58 5.39 -24.77
C VAL A 419 -19.31 4.29 -25.82
N ARG A 420 -20.10 4.24 -26.89
CA ARG A 420 -19.91 3.26 -27.97
C ARG A 420 -18.63 3.51 -28.78
N LYS A 421 -18.40 4.74 -29.24
CA LYS A 421 -17.32 5.05 -30.20
C LYS A 421 -15.95 5.17 -29.55
N VAL A 422 -15.86 5.72 -28.35
CA VAL A 422 -14.58 5.97 -27.64
C VAL A 422 -14.33 4.88 -26.60
N LEU A 423 -15.32 4.58 -25.77
CA LEU A 423 -15.18 3.63 -24.66
C LEU A 423 -15.44 2.17 -25.06
N LYS A 424 -15.99 1.94 -26.27
CA LYS A 424 -16.15 0.62 -26.90
C LYS A 424 -16.97 -0.34 -26.03
N THR A 425 -18.00 0.18 -25.36
CA THR A 425 -18.93 -0.58 -24.50
C THR A 425 -20.34 0.03 -24.59
N SER A 426 -21.28 -0.39 -23.74
CA SER A 426 -22.62 0.20 -23.59
C SER A 426 -22.82 0.81 -22.20
N VAL A 427 -23.86 1.66 -22.07
CA VAL A 427 -24.24 2.27 -20.78
C VAL A 427 -24.69 1.17 -19.81
N GLU A 428 -25.51 0.21 -20.27
CA GLU A 428 -26.02 -0.84 -19.38
C GLU A 428 -24.90 -1.68 -18.79
N SER A 429 -23.91 -2.08 -19.61
CA SER A 429 -22.77 -2.87 -19.15
C SER A 429 -21.91 -2.13 -18.13
N LEU A 430 -21.77 -0.81 -18.26
CA LEU A 430 -21.01 0.00 -17.30
C LEU A 430 -21.73 0.12 -15.96
N VAL A 431 -23.04 0.37 -15.98
CA VAL A 431 -23.86 0.45 -14.77
C VAL A 431 -23.87 -0.90 -14.04
N GLU A 432 -24.11 -1.99 -14.76
CA GLU A 432 -24.10 -3.34 -14.19
C GLU A 432 -22.73 -3.69 -13.59
N LEU A 433 -21.65 -3.46 -14.33
CA LEU A 433 -20.30 -3.74 -13.83
C LEU A 433 -19.96 -2.87 -12.61
N ASN A 434 -20.38 -1.61 -12.55
CA ASN A 434 -20.16 -0.77 -11.38
C ASN A 434 -20.86 -1.34 -10.14
N MET A 435 -22.14 -1.72 -10.29
CA MET A 435 -22.92 -2.35 -9.23
C MET A 435 -22.28 -3.64 -8.73
N LEU A 436 -21.83 -4.51 -9.63
CA LEU A 436 -21.29 -5.83 -9.28
C LEU A 436 -19.84 -5.75 -8.79
N LYS A 437 -18.99 -4.91 -9.39
CA LYS A 437 -17.56 -4.82 -9.07
C LYS A 437 -17.28 -3.80 -7.96
N ASN A 438 -17.58 -2.53 -8.21
CA ASN A 438 -17.17 -1.43 -7.33
C ASN A 438 -17.99 -1.39 -6.05
N LEU A 439 -19.26 -1.79 -6.10
CA LEU A 439 -20.12 -1.83 -4.92
C LEU A 439 -20.17 -3.22 -4.30
N THR A 440 -20.81 -4.19 -4.96
CA THR A 440 -21.03 -5.53 -4.41
C THR A 440 -19.71 -6.25 -4.14
N GLY A 441 -18.78 -6.29 -5.11
CA GLY A 441 -17.48 -6.91 -4.94
C GLY A 441 -16.66 -6.32 -3.79
N SER A 442 -16.63 -4.99 -3.69
CA SER A 442 -15.96 -4.28 -2.59
C SER A 442 -16.62 -4.56 -1.23
N ALA A 443 -17.96 -4.63 -1.18
CA ALA A 443 -18.67 -5.01 0.04
C ALA A 443 -18.35 -6.45 0.46
N MET A 444 -18.31 -7.40 -0.48
CA MET A 444 -17.93 -8.78 -0.21
C MET A 444 -16.47 -8.89 0.27
N ALA A 445 -15.59 -8.01 -0.20
CA ALA A 445 -14.19 -7.93 0.24
C ALA A 445 -14.00 -7.24 1.59
N GLY A 446 -15.04 -6.63 2.17
CA GLY A 446 -14.91 -5.80 3.36
C GLY A 446 -14.06 -4.54 3.13
N ALA A 447 -14.07 -4.00 1.91
CA ALA A 447 -13.23 -2.87 1.53
C ALA A 447 -13.61 -1.60 2.32
N LEU A 448 -12.60 -0.91 2.84
CA LEU A 448 -12.77 0.35 3.56
C LEU A 448 -12.44 1.52 2.62
N GLY A 449 -13.47 2.29 2.22
CA GLY A 449 -13.31 3.43 1.29
C GLY A 449 -12.90 3.05 -0.14
N GLY A 450 -12.78 1.76 -0.45
CA GLY A 450 -12.31 1.24 -1.73
C GLY A 450 -13.43 0.86 -2.71
N PHE A 451 -14.47 1.68 -2.86
CA PHE A 451 -15.61 1.40 -3.73
C PHE A 451 -15.38 1.92 -5.17
N ASN A 452 -14.22 1.60 -5.73
CA ASN A 452 -13.72 2.11 -7.02
C ASN A 452 -12.92 1.03 -7.78
N ALA A 453 -12.47 1.34 -8.99
CA ALA A 453 -11.68 0.44 -9.81
C ALA A 453 -10.17 0.56 -9.57
N HIS A 454 -9.62 1.77 -9.68
CA HIS A 454 -8.18 2.03 -9.55
C HIS A 454 -7.85 3.49 -9.20
N ALA A 455 -8.63 4.13 -8.33
CA ALA A 455 -8.36 5.51 -7.91
C ALA A 455 -6.90 5.71 -7.43
N SER A 456 -6.38 4.70 -6.72
CA SER A 456 -4.98 4.63 -6.26
C SER A 456 -3.93 4.76 -7.36
N ASN A 457 -4.15 4.18 -8.54
CA ASN A 457 -3.19 4.30 -9.64
C ASN A 457 -3.07 5.75 -10.11
N ILE A 458 -4.21 6.44 -10.21
CA ILE A 458 -4.25 7.83 -10.67
C ILE A 458 -3.68 8.77 -9.62
N VAL A 459 -4.11 8.61 -8.35
CA VAL A 459 -3.64 9.42 -7.22
C VAL A 459 -2.12 9.30 -7.10
N SER A 460 -1.58 8.08 -7.05
CA SER A 460 -0.13 7.83 -6.97
C SER A 460 0.63 8.50 -8.11
N ALA A 461 0.15 8.34 -9.36
CA ALA A 461 0.84 8.89 -10.52
C ALA A 461 0.88 10.42 -10.52
N VAL A 462 -0.22 11.08 -10.13
CA VAL A 462 -0.26 12.54 -9.98
C VAL A 462 0.58 12.99 -8.79
N TYR A 463 0.56 12.25 -7.68
CA TYR A 463 1.27 12.60 -6.44
C TYR A 463 2.78 12.63 -6.64
N ILE A 464 3.33 11.58 -7.26
CA ILE A 464 4.75 11.49 -7.58
C ILE A 464 5.16 12.60 -8.56
N ALA A 465 4.32 12.86 -9.58
CA ALA A 465 4.59 13.91 -10.56
C ALA A 465 4.58 15.32 -9.95
N THR A 466 3.74 15.56 -8.95
CA THR A 466 3.50 16.90 -8.39
C THR A 466 4.13 17.11 -7.01
N GLY A 467 4.94 16.17 -6.52
CA GLY A 467 5.71 16.31 -5.27
C GLY A 467 4.87 16.21 -4.01
N GLN A 468 3.74 15.50 -4.08
CA GLN A 468 2.94 15.15 -2.90
C GLN A 468 3.59 13.97 -2.16
N ASP A 469 3.08 13.63 -0.97
CA ASP A 469 3.54 12.46 -0.21
C ASP A 469 2.87 11.17 -0.73
N PRO A 470 3.59 10.27 -1.42
CA PRO A 470 2.96 9.08 -2.01
C PRO A 470 2.42 8.10 -0.97
N ALA A 471 2.87 8.16 0.29
CA ALA A 471 2.35 7.31 1.35
C ALA A 471 0.90 7.70 1.74
N GLN A 472 0.50 8.96 1.49
CA GLN A 472 -0.88 9.43 1.72
C GLN A 472 -1.85 8.91 0.66
N ASN A 473 -1.36 8.23 -0.37
CA ASN A 473 -2.22 7.54 -1.34
C ASN A 473 -3.19 6.55 -0.66
N ILE A 474 -2.85 6.00 0.50
CA ILE A 474 -3.70 5.08 1.26
C ILE A 474 -5.09 5.67 1.51
N GLU A 475 -5.17 6.91 2.00
CA GLU A 475 -6.44 7.57 2.31
C GLU A 475 -6.90 8.52 1.21
N SER A 476 -5.97 9.14 0.49
CA SER A 476 -6.29 9.98 -0.68
C SER A 476 -6.96 9.21 -1.80
N SER A 477 -6.84 7.88 -1.82
CA SER A 477 -7.50 7.00 -2.79
C SER A 477 -8.85 6.47 -2.33
N HIS A 478 -9.30 6.83 -1.11
CA HIS A 478 -10.66 6.58 -0.72
C HIS A 478 -11.60 7.22 -1.74
N CYS A 479 -12.39 6.39 -2.41
CA CYS A 479 -13.22 6.79 -3.52
C CYS A 479 -14.40 5.83 -3.65
N ILE A 480 -15.58 6.39 -3.82
CA ILE A 480 -16.75 5.68 -4.32
C ILE A 480 -17.08 6.17 -5.73
N THR A 481 -17.15 5.23 -6.67
CA THR A 481 -17.53 5.46 -8.05
C THR A 481 -18.99 5.05 -8.24
N MET A 482 -19.83 5.98 -8.69
CA MET A 482 -21.22 5.73 -9.03
C MET A 482 -21.42 5.90 -10.54
N MET A 483 -22.27 5.05 -11.11
CA MET A 483 -22.62 5.04 -12.53
C MET A 483 -24.11 4.81 -12.66
N GLU A 484 -24.79 5.72 -13.36
CA GLU A 484 -26.23 5.69 -13.55
C GLU A 484 -26.60 5.94 -15.01
N ALA A 485 -27.64 5.25 -15.47
CA ALA A 485 -28.21 5.47 -16.79
C ALA A 485 -29.11 6.71 -16.72
N VAL A 486 -28.87 7.71 -17.58
CA VAL A 486 -29.63 8.96 -17.64
C VAL A 486 -30.15 9.20 -19.06
N ASN A 487 -31.04 10.18 -19.24
CA ASN A 487 -31.67 10.50 -20.52
C ASN A 487 -32.32 9.27 -21.16
N GLU A 488 -33.21 8.60 -20.41
CA GLU A 488 -33.90 7.36 -20.83
C GLU A 488 -32.93 6.19 -21.13
N GLY A 489 -31.77 6.21 -20.48
CA GLY A 489 -30.74 5.18 -20.63
C GLY A 489 -29.79 5.38 -21.81
N ASN A 490 -29.93 6.49 -22.54
CA ASN A 490 -29.06 6.80 -23.68
C ASN A 490 -27.67 7.25 -23.25
N ASP A 491 -27.56 7.92 -22.09
CA ASP A 491 -26.31 8.50 -21.62
C ASP A 491 -25.92 7.93 -20.25
N LEU A 492 -24.64 8.05 -19.92
CA LEU A 492 -24.09 7.61 -18.65
C LEU A 492 -23.78 8.82 -17.76
N HIS A 493 -24.42 8.92 -16.60
CA HIS A 493 -23.88 9.72 -15.51
C HIS A 493 -22.82 8.91 -14.77
N ILE A 494 -21.68 9.51 -14.52
CA ILE A 494 -20.61 8.94 -13.71
C ILE A 494 -20.16 9.98 -12.69
N SER A 495 -19.94 9.54 -11.45
CA SER A 495 -19.32 10.37 -10.42
C SER A 495 -18.30 9.62 -9.59
N VAL A 496 -17.36 10.37 -9.03
CA VAL A 496 -16.43 9.92 -8.00
C VAL A 496 -16.55 10.84 -6.79
N THR A 497 -16.63 10.25 -5.60
CA THR A 497 -16.59 10.98 -4.33
C THR A 497 -15.37 10.56 -3.53
N MET A 498 -14.49 11.51 -3.28
CA MET A 498 -13.20 11.30 -2.62
C MET A 498 -13.13 12.17 -1.35
N PRO A 499 -13.43 11.61 -0.16
CA PRO A 499 -13.61 12.39 1.05
C PRO A 499 -12.29 12.85 1.71
N SER A 500 -11.16 12.26 1.31
CA SER A 500 -9.90 12.40 2.04
C SER A 500 -8.67 12.70 1.19
N ILE A 501 -8.74 13.60 0.19
CA ILE A 501 -7.58 13.94 -0.65
C ILE A 501 -6.59 14.84 0.11
N GLU A 502 -5.41 14.33 0.43
CA GLU A 502 -4.33 15.05 1.11
C GLU A 502 -3.31 15.64 0.13
N VAL A 503 -3.53 16.88 -0.31
CA VAL A 503 -2.63 17.59 -1.23
C VAL A 503 -2.22 18.98 -0.73
N GLY A 504 -1.06 19.42 -1.20
CA GLY A 504 -0.53 20.78 -1.04
C GLY A 504 0.24 21.23 -2.29
N THR A 505 0.39 22.54 -2.44
CA THR A 505 1.17 23.16 -3.52
C THR A 505 2.36 23.96 -2.98
N VAL A 506 2.59 23.88 -1.66
CA VAL A 506 3.69 24.46 -0.91
C VAL A 506 4.22 23.45 0.11
N GLY A 507 5.55 23.35 0.19
CA GLY A 507 6.28 22.52 1.16
C GLY A 507 6.49 21.07 0.71
N GLY A 508 7.41 20.38 1.38
CA GLY A 508 7.79 19.00 1.01
C GLY A 508 8.33 18.92 -0.41
N GLY A 509 7.97 17.88 -1.14
CA GLY A 509 8.46 17.63 -2.51
C GLY A 509 8.01 18.64 -3.56
N THR A 510 7.03 19.52 -3.27
CA THR A 510 6.46 20.45 -4.26
C THR A 510 7.46 21.51 -4.74
N GLN A 511 8.53 21.73 -3.99
CA GLN A 511 9.57 22.71 -4.30
C GLN A 511 10.64 22.18 -5.24
N LEU A 512 10.77 20.86 -5.38
CA LEU A 512 11.75 20.24 -6.26
C LEU A 512 11.46 20.63 -7.71
N ALA A 513 12.50 20.88 -8.50
CA ALA A 513 12.37 21.53 -9.81
C ALA A 513 11.38 20.79 -10.74
N SER A 514 11.48 19.47 -10.85
CA SER A 514 10.61 18.65 -11.70
C SER A 514 9.15 18.65 -11.24
N GLN A 515 8.92 18.49 -9.95
CA GLN A 515 7.59 18.48 -9.32
C GLN A 515 6.93 19.86 -9.42
N SER A 516 7.72 20.91 -9.20
CA SER A 516 7.31 22.30 -9.33
C SER A 516 6.91 22.64 -10.77
N ALA A 517 7.63 22.12 -11.78
CA ALA A 517 7.26 22.26 -13.18
C ALA A 517 5.90 21.61 -13.49
N CYS A 518 5.63 20.43 -12.92
CA CYS A 518 4.35 19.74 -13.07
C CYS A 518 3.19 20.52 -12.41
N LEU A 519 3.41 21.09 -11.21
CA LEU A 519 2.43 21.97 -10.58
C LEU A 519 2.20 23.27 -11.38
N ASN A 520 3.24 23.78 -12.03
CA ASN A 520 3.13 24.95 -12.89
C ASN A 520 2.31 24.66 -14.15
N LEU A 521 2.50 23.48 -14.77
CA LEU A 521 1.68 23.00 -15.89
C LEU A 521 0.19 22.98 -15.56
N LEU A 522 -0.16 22.59 -14.32
CA LEU A 522 -1.53 22.60 -13.80
C LEU A 522 -2.03 24.00 -13.41
N GLY A 523 -1.15 25.01 -13.38
CA GLY A 523 -1.48 26.37 -12.95
C GLY A 523 -1.78 26.49 -11.45
N VAL A 524 -1.16 25.65 -10.62
CA VAL A 524 -1.38 25.60 -9.16
C VAL A 524 -0.08 25.65 -8.35
N LYS A 525 1.06 25.97 -8.97
CA LYS A 525 2.35 26.07 -8.25
C LYS A 525 2.31 27.12 -7.14
N GLY A 526 2.77 26.74 -5.95
CA GLY A 526 3.01 27.65 -4.84
C GLY A 526 1.74 28.10 -4.12
N ALA A 527 1.90 29.09 -3.24
CA ALA A 527 0.80 29.70 -2.51
C ALA A 527 -0.03 30.59 -3.45
N SER A 528 -1.35 30.50 -3.33
CA SER A 528 -2.25 31.39 -4.07
C SER A 528 -2.11 32.82 -3.55
N GLN A 529 -2.00 33.77 -4.48
CA GLN A 529 -1.98 35.21 -4.17
C GLN A 529 -3.37 35.78 -3.94
N GLU A 530 -4.41 35.16 -4.52
CA GLU A 530 -5.79 35.63 -4.43
C GLU A 530 -6.45 35.18 -3.11
N SER A 531 -6.32 33.90 -2.77
CA SER A 531 -6.96 33.34 -1.59
C SER A 531 -6.16 32.14 -1.07
N PRO A 532 -5.71 32.16 0.19
CA PRO A 532 -5.02 31.03 0.80
C PRO A 532 -5.78 29.70 0.61
N GLY A 533 -5.07 28.70 0.10
CA GLY A 533 -5.59 27.36 -0.15
C GLY A 533 -6.25 27.17 -1.51
N ALA A 534 -6.45 28.22 -2.32
CA ALA A 534 -7.12 28.08 -3.61
C ALA A 534 -6.35 27.17 -4.59
N ASN A 535 -5.02 27.18 -4.57
CA ASN A 535 -4.22 26.32 -5.43
C ASN A 535 -4.31 24.86 -4.98
N SER A 536 -4.21 24.60 -3.68
CA SER A 536 -4.34 23.23 -3.14
C SER A 536 -5.74 22.65 -3.33
N ARG A 537 -6.80 23.47 -3.19
CA ARG A 537 -8.19 23.06 -3.50
C ARG A 537 -8.35 22.72 -4.98
N ARG A 538 -7.80 23.55 -5.87
CA ARG A 538 -7.81 23.30 -7.31
C ARG A 538 -7.04 22.03 -7.67
N LEU A 539 -5.88 21.78 -7.04
CA LEU A 539 -5.14 20.53 -7.24
C LEU A 539 -5.98 19.30 -6.85
N ALA A 540 -6.70 19.34 -5.72
CA ALA A 540 -7.58 18.23 -5.34
C ALA A 540 -8.73 18.01 -6.35
N THR A 541 -9.33 19.09 -6.89
CA THR A 541 -10.34 18.93 -7.95
C THR A 541 -9.77 18.31 -9.22
N ILE A 542 -8.52 18.66 -9.59
CA ILE A 542 -7.83 18.06 -10.74
C ILE A 542 -7.55 16.58 -10.49
N VAL A 543 -7.11 16.21 -9.28
CA VAL A 543 -6.90 14.81 -8.88
C VAL A 543 -8.21 14.03 -9.00
N ALA A 544 -9.32 14.54 -8.47
CA ALA A 544 -10.62 13.88 -8.57
C ALA A 544 -11.11 13.77 -10.03
N GLY A 545 -10.91 14.80 -10.85
CA GLY A 545 -11.23 14.75 -12.28
C GLY A 545 -10.37 13.75 -13.07
N ALA A 546 -9.09 13.62 -12.73
CA ALA A 546 -8.22 12.60 -13.30
C ALA A 546 -8.66 11.19 -12.87
N VAL A 547 -9.06 11.02 -11.61
CA VAL A 547 -9.61 9.75 -11.09
C VAL A 547 -10.90 9.40 -11.84
N LEU A 548 -11.83 10.34 -12.01
CA LEU A 548 -13.05 10.15 -12.80
C LEU A 548 -12.75 9.65 -14.23
N ALA A 549 -11.77 10.27 -14.90
CA ALA A 549 -11.31 9.86 -16.22
C ALA A 549 -10.71 8.44 -16.22
N GLY A 550 -9.86 8.13 -15.24
CA GLY A 550 -9.28 6.82 -15.05
C GLY A 550 -10.34 5.75 -14.83
N GLU A 551 -11.29 5.99 -13.91
CA GLU A 551 -12.38 5.09 -13.56
C GLU A 551 -13.24 4.78 -14.78
N LEU A 552 -13.69 5.82 -15.51
CA LEU A 552 -14.48 5.69 -16.72
C LEU A 552 -13.80 4.77 -17.76
N SER A 553 -12.51 4.98 -17.99
CA SER A 553 -11.76 4.24 -19.01
C SER A 553 -11.51 2.78 -18.60
N LEU A 554 -11.09 2.53 -17.35
CA LEU A 554 -10.82 1.18 -16.88
C LEU A 554 -12.10 0.34 -16.80
N MET A 555 -13.18 0.89 -16.24
CA MET A 555 -14.48 0.21 -16.19
C MET A 555 -14.98 -0.13 -17.59
N SER A 556 -14.77 0.76 -18.56
CA SER A 556 -15.10 0.48 -19.96
C SER A 556 -14.26 -0.64 -20.58
N ALA A 557 -12.96 -0.66 -20.29
CA ALA A 557 -12.07 -1.72 -20.78
C ALA A 557 -12.42 -3.09 -20.16
N LEU A 558 -12.85 -3.12 -18.89
CA LEU A 558 -13.33 -4.31 -18.21
C LEU A 558 -14.66 -4.80 -18.81
N ALA A 559 -15.64 -3.91 -18.95
CA ALA A 559 -16.95 -4.22 -19.52
C ALA A 559 -16.84 -4.75 -20.97
N ALA A 560 -15.86 -4.29 -21.73
CA ALA A 560 -15.59 -4.75 -23.09
C ALA A 560 -14.67 -5.99 -23.18
N GLY A 561 -14.16 -6.53 -22.06
CA GLY A 561 -13.21 -7.64 -22.04
C GLY A 561 -11.84 -7.32 -22.67
N GLN A 562 -11.44 -6.05 -22.68
CA GLN A 562 -10.23 -5.55 -23.39
C GLN A 562 -9.01 -5.39 -22.49
N LEU A 563 -9.13 -5.58 -21.17
CA LEU A 563 -8.07 -5.31 -20.21
C LEU A 563 -6.77 -6.08 -20.54
N VAL A 564 -6.87 -7.41 -20.69
CA VAL A 564 -5.70 -8.28 -20.95
C VAL A 564 -5.00 -7.91 -22.26
N LYS A 565 -5.76 -7.66 -23.34
CA LYS A 565 -5.19 -7.29 -24.64
C LYS A 565 -4.41 -5.97 -24.57
N SER A 566 -4.93 -5.00 -23.83
CA SER A 566 -4.27 -3.70 -23.64
C SER A 566 -2.99 -3.85 -22.82
N HIS A 567 -3.02 -4.54 -21.67
CA HIS A 567 -1.81 -4.78 -20.88
C HIS A 567 -0.74 -5.54 -21.68
N MET A 568 -1.12 -6.54 -22.46
CA MET A 568 -0.16 -7.30 -23.28
C MET A 568 0.51 -6.44 -24.37
N LYS A 569 -0.21 -5.44 -24.92
CA LYS A 569 0.33 -4.56 -25.96
C LYS A 569 1.29 -3.49 -25.42
N TYR A 570 1.03 -2.95 -24.23
CA TYR A 570 1.78 -1.80 -23.71
C TYR A 570 2.71 -2.13 -22.53
N ASN A 571 2.50 -3.24 -21.82
CA ASN A 571 3.35 -3.65 -20.67
C ASN A 571 4.38 -4.72 -21.04
N ARG A 572 4.38 -5.22 -22.29
CA ARG A 572 5.44 -6.12 -22.79
C ARG A 572 6.15 -5.46 -23.95
N LEU A 573 7.48 -5.41 -23.90
CA LEU A 573 8.31 -5.02 -25.03
C LEU A 573 8.02 -5.97 -26.19
N SER A 574 7.49 -5.44 -27.29
CA SER A 574 7.27 -6.19 -28.55
C SER A 574 8.56 -6.74 -29.17
N LYS A 575 9.74 -6.41 -28.61
CA LYS A 575 11.05 -6.91 -29.03
C LYS A 575 11.30 -8.41 -28.76
N ASP A 576 10.57 -9.04 -27.83
CA ASP A 576 10.75 -10.48 -27.56
C ASP A 576 9.92 -11.39 -28.47
N VAL A 577 8.90 -10.86 -29.14
CA VAL A 577 8.04 -11.66 -30.03
C VAL A 577 8.69 -11.84 -31.41
N SER A 578 9.51 -10.89 -31.87
CA SER A 578 10.19 -10.98 -33.16
C SER A 578 11.45 -11.86 -33.17
N LYS A 579 11.95 -12.30 -32.01
CA LYS A 579 13.14 -13.17 -31.90
C LYS A 579 12.80 -14.65 -31.75
N THR A 580 11.54 -14.99 -31.58
CA THR A 580 11.06 -16.38 -31.50
C THR A 580 10.41 -16.86 -32.80
N SER A 581 10.34 -16.01 -33.83
CA SER A 581 9.70 -16.30 -35.12
C SER A 581 10.60 -16.03 -36.33
N SER A 582 11.91 -16.13 -36.18
CA SER A 582 12.89 -15.98 -37.27
C SER A 582 13.93 -17.07 -37.22
#